data_AF-A0AA42KPE2-F1
#
_entry.id   AF-A0AA42KPE2-F1
#
_cell.length_a   1.000
_cell.length_b   1.000
_cell.length_c   1.000
_cell.angle_alpha   90.00
_cell.angle_beta   90.00
_cell.angle_gamma   90.00
#
_symmetry.space_group_name_H-M   'P 1'
#
loop_
_entity.id
_entity.type
_entity.pdbx_description
1 polymer ?
#
loop_
_entity_poly.entity_id
_entity_poly.type
_entity_poly.pdbx_seq_one_letter_code
_entity_poly.pdbx_strand_id
1 'polypeptide(L)'
;MLRYPALALSLLMLAITFNEPGSYWPVDLELLGYSLRGNAFGWLFSACLVAFIPLLGISSVMLVRYGSQVLKTRNAVALWSFLLFALIPLCALIRFNGWVFSEIF
;
A
#
# COMPACT_ATOMS: atom_id res chain seq x y z
N MET A 1 -15.48 -4.31 -5.38
CA MET A 1 -15.26 -4.03 -3.95
C MET A 1 -13.78 -4.00 -3.56
N LEU A 2 -12.90 -4.83 -4.14
CA LEU A 2 -11.44 -4.86 -3.89
C LEU A 2 -10.64 -3.56 -4.17
N ARG A 3 -11.31 -2.55 -4.72
CA ARG A 3 -10.69 -1.32 -5.20
C ARG A 3 -10.26 -0.40 -4.05
N TYR A 4 -11.18 -0.14 -3.13
CA TYR A 4 -10.93 0.69 -1.94
C TYR A 4 -9.90 0.09 -0.96
N PRO A 5 -9.95 -1.23 -0.63
CA PRO A 5 -8.94 -1.80 0.27
C PRO A 5 -7.54 -1.77 -0.34
N ALA A 6 -7.40 -1.99 -1.66
CA ALA A 6 -6.11 -1.87 -2.33
C ALA A 6 -5.55 -0.44 -2.26
N LEU A 7 -6.37 0.57 -2.50
CA LEU A 7 -5.96 1.98 -2.37
C LEU A 7 -5.60 2.35 -0.92
N ALA A 8 -6.38 1.90 0.06
CA ALA A 8 -6.10 2.14 1.47
C ALA A 8 -4.75 1.52 1.89
N LEU A 9 -4.48 0.28 1.46
CA LEU A 9 -3.19 -0.37 1.68
C LEU A 9 -2.04 0.38 1.00
N SER A 10 -2.19 0.81 -0.25
CA SER A 10 -1.17 1.61 -0.94
C SER A 10 -0.87 2.93 -0.21
N LEU A 11 -1.90 3.59 0.32
CA LEU A 11 -1.74 4.83 1.07
C LEU A 11 -1.05 4.61 2.42
N LEU A 12 -1.39 3.54 3.14
CA LEU A 12 -0.71 3.13 4.37
C LEU A 12 0.77 2.85 4.11
N MET A 13 1.06 2.10 3.06
CA MET A 13 2.41 1.76 2.64
C MET A 13 3.21 3.02 2.26
N LEU A 14 2.59 3.98 1.56
CA LEU A 14 3.16 5.30 1.33
C LEU A 14 3.45 6.05 2.64
N ALA A 15 2.50 6.10 3.56
CA ALA A 15 2.66 6.79 4.84
C ALA A 15 3.84 6.25 5.65
N ILE A 16 4.05 4.94 5.64
CA ILE A 16 5.21 4.29 6.29
C ILE A 16 6.52 4.73 5.63
N THR A 17 6.58 4.77 4.29
CA THR A 17 7.78 5.19 3.54
C THR A 17 8.14 6.68 3.64
N PHE A 18 7.29 7.49 4.27
CA PHE A 18 7.61 8.89 4.61
C PHE A 18 8.23 9.03 6.01
N ASN A 19 8.20 7.98 6.83
CA ASN A 19 8.83 8.00 8.15
C ASN A 19 10.28 7.51 8.06
N GLU A 20 11.07 7.91 9.05
CA GLU A 20 12.46 7.47 9.14
C GLU A 20 12.55 5.96 9.37
N PRO A 21 13.45 5.27 8.67
CA PRO A 21 13.76 3.88 8.93
C PRO A 21 14.14 3.67 10.40
N GLY A 22 13.53 2.67 11.05
CA GLY A 22 13.68 2.44 12.50
C GLY A 22 12.86 3.35 13.43
N SER A 23 11.91 4.15 12.92
CA SER A 23 11.01 4.95 13.76
C SER A 23 10.33 4.09 14.83
N TYR A 24 10.39 4.55 16.08
CA TYR A 24 9.75 3.87 17.21
C TYR A 24 8.37 4.48 17.47
N TRP A 25 7.33 3.71 17.15
CA TRP A 25 5.93 4.07 17.44
C TRP A 25 5.45 3.20 18.59
N PRO A 26 5.63 3.65 19.85
CA PRO A 26 5.22 2.88 21.00
C PRO A 26 3.71 2.73 20.97
N VAL A 27 3.24 1.48 21.03
CA VAL A 27 1.85 1.18 21.28
C VAL A 27 1.77 0.32 22.52
N ASP A 28 1.04 0.84 23.50
CA ASP A 28 0.60 0.17 24.71
C ASP A 28 -0.92 0.04 24.59
N LEU A 29 -1.38 -1.11 24.10
CA LEU A 29 -2.80 -1.44 24.04
C LEU A 29 -3.08 -2.58 25.00
N GLU A 30 -3.81 -2.31 26.07
CA GLU A 30 -4.44 -3.34 26.90
C GLU A 30 -5.84 -3.62 26.36
N LEU A 31 -6.05 -4.82 25.84
CA LEU A 31 -7.36 -5.30 25.43
C LEU A 31 -7.64 -6.64 26.12
N LEU A 32 -8.73 -6.71 26.89
CA LEU A 32 -9.18 -7.95 27.57
C LEU A 32 -8.09 -8.62 28.44
N GLY A 33 -7.23 -7.83 29.10
CA GLY A 33 -6.16 -8.33 29.97
C GLY A 33 -4.89 -8.79 29.24
N TYR A 34 -4.85 -8.70 27.91
CA TYR A 34 -3.63 -8.89 27.14
C TYR A 34 -3.02 -7.52 26.81
N SER A 35 -1.77 -7.31 27.24
CA SER A 35 -0.98 -6.13 26.90
C SER A 35 -0.22 -6.38 25.60
N LEU A 36 -0.65 -5.73 24.52
CA LEU A 36 0.16 -5.58 23.33
C LEU A 36 1.12 -4.41 23.57
N ARG A 37 2.34 -4.77 23.95
CA ARG A 37 3.51 -3.88 23.98
C ARG A 37 4.36 -4.13 22.74
N GLY A 38 4.56 -3.11 21.93
CA GLY A 38 5.41 -3.25 20.75
C GLY A 38 5.62 -1.96 19.96
N ASN A 39 6.47 -2.06 18.94
CA ASN A 39 6.66 -1.01 17.97
C ASN A 39 5.63 -1.18 16.83
N ALA A 40 4.54 -0.40 16.85
CA ALA A 40 3.51 -0.50 15.82
C ALA A 40 4.05 -0.20 14.42
N PHE A 41 5.13 0.57 14.32
CA PHE A 41 5.84 0.80 13.07
C PHE A 41 6.35 -0.50 12.46
N GLY A 42 6.99 -1.37 13.27
CA GLY A 42 7.49 -2.67 12.81
C GLY A 42 6.38 -3.64 12.41
N TRP A 43 5.22 -3.56 13.08
CA TRP A 43 4.05 -4.37 12.77
C TRP A 43 3.42 -3.95 11.44
N LEU A 44 3.26 -2.64 11.25
CA LEU A 44 2.80 -2.04 9.99
C LEU A 44 3.74 -2.35 8.84
N PHE A 45 5.05 -2.24 9.07
CA PHE A 45 6.07 -2.61 8.08
C PHE A 45 5.94 -4.08 7.65
N SER A 46 5.85 -4.99 8.61
CA SER A 46 5.68 -6.43 8.35
C SER A 46 4.40 -6.72 7.57
N ALA A 47 3.30 -6.07 7.94
CA ALA A 47 2.03 -6.17 7.22
C ALA A 47 2.14 -5.66 5.78
N CYS A 48 2.81 -4.53 5.55
CA CYS A 48 3.08 -3.99 4.22
C CYS A 48 3.99 -4.90 3.39
N LEU A 49 4.97 -5.55 4.01
CA LEU A 49 5.87 -6.48 3.34
C LEU A 49 5.13 -7.73 2.86
N VAL A 50 4.27 -8.31 3.71
CA VAL A 50 3.40 -9.44 3.31
C VAL A 50 2.38 -9.00 2.25
N ALA A 51 1.83 -7.80 2.37
CA ALA A 51 0.86 -7.26 1.43
C ALA A 51 1.47 -6.83 0.09
N PHE A 52 2.79 -6.67 -0.02
CA PHE A 52 3.49 -6.21 -1.23
C PHE A 52 3.14 -7.07 -2.46
N ILE A 53 3.29 -8.38 -2.36
CA ILE A 53 3.06 -9.32 -3.47
C ILE A 53 1.57 -9.33 -3.89
N PRO A 54 0.60 -9.50 -2.96
CA PRO A 54 -0.82 -9.37 -3.29
C PRO A 54 -1.17 -8.03 -3.94
N LEU A 55 -0.63 -6.92 -3.43
CA LEU A 55 -0.92 -5.59 -3.92
C LEU A 55 -0.39 -5.37 -5.34
N LEU A 56 0.78 -5.91 -5.66
CA LEU A 56 1.36 -5.89 -7.02
C LEU A 56 0.47 -6.67 -8.00
N GLY A 57 0.01 -7.87 -7.61
CA GLY A 57 -0.92 -8.67 -8.41
C GLY A 57 -2.26 -7.97 -8.63
N ILE A 58 -2.88 -7.43 -7.58
CA ILE A 58 -4.16 -6.72 -7.68
C ILE A 58 -4.02 -5.45 -8.52
N SER A 59 -2.95 -4.69 -8.32
CA SER A 59 -2.72 -3.43 -9.04
C SER A 59 -2.52 -3.67 -10.52
N SER A 60 -1.72 -4.67 -10.92
CA SER A 60 -1.53 -5.01 -12.32
C SER A 60 -2.83 -5.45 -13.02
N VAL A 61 -3.61 -6.33 -12.39
CA VAL A 61 -4.92 -6.77 -12.93
C VAL A 61 -5.88 -5.59 -13.07
N MET A 62 -5.96 -4.71 -12.06
CA MET A 62 -6.84 -3.54 -12.10
C MET A 62 -6.39 -2.54 -13.17
N LEU A 63 -5.09 -2.35 -13.37
CA LEU A 63 -4.52 -1.44 -14.36
C LEU A 63 -4.86 -1.91 -15.79
N VAL A 64 -4.71 -3.21 -16.06
CA VAL A 64 -5.14 -3.81 -17.34
C VAL A 64 -6.65 -3.67 -17.53
N ARG A 65 -7.43 -3.96 -16.49
CA ARG A 65 -8.89 -3.87 -16.56
C ARG A 65 -9.36 -2.45 -16.85
N TYR A 66 -8.91 -1.46 -16.10
CA TYR A 66 -9.30 -0.06 -16.33
C TYR A 66 -8.73 0.47 -17.64
N GLY A 67 -7.50 0.11 -18.03
CA GLY A 67 -6.93 0.49 -19.31
C GLY A 67 -7.78 -0.02 -20.48
N SER A 68 -8.19 -1.29 -20.44
CA SER A 68 -9.09 -1.86 -21.45
C SER A 68 -10.46 -1.17 -21.50
N GLN A 69 -11.00 -0.76 -20.34
CA GLN A 69 -12.27 -0.03 -20.27
C GLN A 69 -12.14 1.40 -20.81
N VAL A 70 -11.04 2.10 -20.53
CA VAL A 70 -10.75 3.43 -21.08
C VAL A 70 -10.72 3.38 -22.60
N LEU A 71 -10.02 2.39 -23.15
CA LEU A 71 -9.91 2.20 -24.60
C LEU A 71 -11.28 1.91 -25.25
N LYS A 72 -12.11 1.08 -24.61
CA LYS A 72 -13.42 0.68 -25.16
C LYS A 72 -14.51 1.73 -25.01
N THR A 73 -14.59 2.40 -23.86
CA THR A 73 -15.72 3.27 -23.52
C THR A 73 -15.41 4.76 -23.63
N ARG A 74 -14.12 5.14 -23.73
CA ARG A 74 -13.65 6.55 -23.68
C ARG A 74 -14.28 7.37 -22.56
N ASN A 75 -14.65 6.71 -21.46
CA ASN A 75 -15.35 7.35 -20.35
C ASN A 75 -14.34 8.04 -19.42
N ALA A 76 -14.59 9.30 -19.09
CA ALA A 76 -13.78 10.08 -18.16
C ALA A 76 -13.68 9.42 -16.77
N VAL A 77 -14.73 8.73 -16.31
CA VAL A 77 -14.72 8.01 -15.03
C VAL A 77 -13.76 6.82 -15.06
N ALA A 78 -13.69 6.12 -16.20
CA ALA A 78 -12.74 5.02 -16.39
C ALA A 78 -11.29 5.56 -16.47
N LEU A 79 -11.10 6.74 -17.08
CA LEU A 79 -9.79 7.39 -17.19
C LEU A 79 -9.26 7.80 -15.82
N TRP A 80 -10.07 8.50 -15.02
CA TRP A 80 -9.72 8.82 -13.63
C TRP A 80 -9.43 7.58 -12.82
N SER A 81 -10.23 6.53 -13.06
CA SER A 81 -10.06 5.28 -12.37
C SER A 81 -8.75 4.57 -12.68
N PHE A 82 -8.35 4.60 -13.95
CA PHE A 82 -7.08 4.12 -14.44
C PHE A 82 -5.91 4.92 -13.87
N LEU A 83 -5.98 6.26 -13.91
CA LEU A 83 -4.93 7.14 -13.39
C LEU A 83 -4.70 6.92 -11.89
N LEU A 84 -5.75 6.80 -11.10
CA LEU A 84 -5.63 6.53 -9.65
C LEU A 84 -4.98 5.18 -9.37
N PHE A 85 -5.31 4.14 -10.14
CA PHE A 85 -4.73 2.79 -9.99
C PHE A 85 -3.35 2.64 -10.62
N ALA A 86 -2.99 3.50 -11.56
CA ALA A 86 -1.64 3.60 -12.05
C ALA A 86 -0.77 4.31 -11.03
N LEU A 87 -1.09 5.55 -10.65
CA LEU A 87 -0.19 6.40 -9.88
C LEU A 87 -0.03 5.93 -8.42
N ILE A 88 -1.11 5.73 -7.68
CA ILE A 88 -1.04 5.53 -6.23
C ILE A 88 -0.33 4.20 -5.88
N PRO A 89 -0.74 3.04 -6.44
CA PRO A 89 -0.11 1.77 -6.12
C PRO A 89 1.31 1.65 -6.69
N LEU A 90 1.59 2.16 -7.90
CA LEU A 90 2.95 2.13 -8.44
C LEU A 90 3.90 2.99 -7.60
N CYS A 91 3.52 4.21 -7.24
CA CYS A 91 4.34 5.05 -6.36
C CYS A 91 4.57 4.39 -5.01
N ALA A 92 3.53 3.78 -4.41
CA ALA A 92 3.68 3.05 -3.15
C ALA A 92 4.66 1.88 -3.27
N LEU A 93 4.52 1.04 -4.29
CA LEU A 93 5.39 -0.11 -4.52
C LEU A 93 6.84 0.31 -4.79
N ILE A 94 7.06 1.31 -5.65
CA ILE A 94 8.40 1.80 -5.99
C ILE A 94 9.09 2.39 -4.76
N ARG A 95 8.39 3.26 -4.03
CA ARG A 95 8.96 3.94 -2.87
C ARG A 95 9.20 2.96 -1.73
N PHE A 96 8.28 2.03 -1.49
CA PHE A 96 8.47 0.99 -0.49
C PHE A 96 9.63 0.06 -0.85
N ASN A 97 9.76 -0.32 -2.13
CA ASN A 97 10.90 -1.10 -2.58
C ASN A 97 12.21 -0.35 -2.31
N GLY A 98 12.32 0.91 -2.73
CA GLY A 98 13.52 1.72 -2.46
C GLY A 98 13.83 1.88 -0.97
N TRP A 99 12.80 2.07 -0.15
CA TRP A 99 12.91 2.20 1.30
C TRP A 99 13.38 0.89 1.97
N VAL A 100 12.78 -0.25 1.60
CA VAL A 100 13.19 -1.59 2.07
C VAL A 100 14.64 -1.89 1.68
N PHE A 101 15.03 -1.60 0.44
CA PHE A 101 16.41 -1.82 -0.01
C PHE A 101 17.41 -0.89 0.67
N SER A 102 17.01 0.33 1.05
CA SER A 102 17.87 1.24 1.84
C SER A 102 18.02 0.85 3.31
N GLU A 103 17.10 0.04 3.86
CA GLU A 103 17.21 -0.49 5.23
C GLU A 103 18.00 -1.81 5.28
N ILE A 104 17.94 -2.63 4.22
CA ILE A 104 18.54 -3.97 4.20
C ILE A 104 20.00 -3.97 3.71
N PHE A 105 20.40 -3.01 2.86
CA PHE A 105 21.74 -2.90 2.25
C PHE A 105 22.38 -1.54 2.51
#